data_AF-Q6IKX8-F1
#
_entry.id   AF-Q6IKX8-F1
#
_cell.length_a   1.000
_cell.length_b   1.000
_cell.length_c   1.000
_cell.angle_alpha   90.00
_cell.angle_beta   90.00
_cell.angle_gamma   90.00
#
_symmetry.space_group_name_H-M   'P 1'
#
loop_
_entity.id
_entity.type
_entity.pdbx_description
1 polymer ?
#
loop_
_entity_poly.entity_id
_entity_poly.type
_entity_poly.pdbx_seq_one_letter_code
_entity_poly.pdbx_strand_id
1 'polypeptide(L)'
;MEQPQQQQVPLISKNHLNQALGLIRQIPTFTGTTLELSSFIRRIELILQLYPTTDIRQLHVLFSAIKMQIGGDAQRVSQLSAANTWPELKEALIAEFKTQTPFKELLRRLYNTQFNGSVLKV
;
A
#
# COMPACT_ATOMS: atom_id res chain seq x y z
N MET A 1 28.96 29.10 -3.07
CA MET A 1 27.50 28.94 -3.06
C MET A 1 27.20 27.55 -3.60
N GLU A 2 27.04 26.58 -2.69
CA GLU A 2 26.69 25.21 -3.07
C GLU A 2 25.20 25.19 -3.40
N GLN A 3 24.86 24.86 -4.65
CA GLN A 3 23.48 24.63 -5.06
C GLN A 3 22.98 23.35 -4.38
N PRO A 4 21.78 23.33 -3.77
CA PRO A 4 21.22 22.11 -3.24
C PRO A 4 20.99 21.15 -4.41
N GLN A 5 21.64 19.99 -4.38
CA GLN A 5 21.42 18.90 -5.31
C GLN A 5 19.94 18.53 -5.27
N GLN A 6 19.17 18.96 -6.26
CA GLN A 6 17.86 18.38 -6.53
C GLN A 6 18.11 16.90 -6.81
N GLN A 7 17.77 16.04 -5.85
CA GLN A 7 17.71 14.60 -6.05
C GLN A 7 16.73 14.36 -7.21
N GLN A 8 17.26 14.26 -8.43
CA GLN A 8 16.51 13.87 -9.60
C GLN A 8 16.12 12.41 -9.39
N VAL A 9 14.93 12.19 -8.82
CA VAL A 9 14.34 10.85 -8.76
C VAL A 9 14.19 10.39 -10.21
N PRO A 10 14.82 9.26 -10.59
CA PRO A 10 14.99 8.92 -11.99
C PRO A 10 13.64 8.55 -12.62
N LEU A 11 13.38 9.08 -13.80
CA LEU A 11 12.35 8.56 -14.70
C LEU A 11 12.61 7.06 -14.90
N ILE A 12 11.67 6.21 -14.48
CA ILE A 12 11.86 4.76 -14.65
C ILE A 12 11.87 4.41 -16.14
N SER A 13 12.78 3.53 -16.52
CA SER A 13 12.85 3.01 -17.88
C SER A 13 11.54 2.32 -18.26
N LYS A 14 11.20 2.28 -19.56
CA LYS A 14 10.00 1.59 -20.05
C LYS A 14 9.96 0.12 -19.61
N ASN A 15 11.13 -0.54 -19.53
CA ASN A 15 11.23 -1.93 -19.08
C ASN A 15 10.86 -2.06 -17.60
N HIS A 16 11.34 -1.16 -16.75
CA HIS A 16 11.00 -1.15 -15.32
C HIS A 16 9.53 -0.82 -15.08
N LEU A 17 8.94 0.09 -15.85
CA LEU A 17 7.51 0.37 -15.80
C LEU A 17 6.68 -0.87 -16.18
N ASN A 18 7.06 -1.56 -17.26
CA ASN A 18 6.37 -2.79 -17.68
C ASN A 18 6.50 -3.91 -16.64
N GLN A 19 7.66 -4.04 -15.99
CA GLN A 19 7.85 -4.98 -14.89
C GLN A 19 6.95 -4.64 -13.69
N ALA A 20 6.91 -3.37 -13.28
CA ALA A 20 6.03 -2.91 -12.20
C ALA A 20 4.55 -3.21 -12.52
N LEU A 21 4.12 -2.94 -13.75
CA LEU A 21 2.75 -3.26 -14.20
C LEU A 21 2.47 -4.77 -14.20
N GLY A 22 3.44 -5.58 -14.60
CA GLY A 22 3.35 -7.03 -14.53
C GLY A 22 3.17 -7.52 -13.08
N LEU A 23 3.96 -6.99 -12.16
CA LEU A 23 3.88 -7.33 -10.73
C LEU A 23 2.55 -6.89 -10.12
N ILE A 24 2.05 -5.70 -10.47
CA ILE A 24 0.74 -5.22 -10.01
C ILE A 24 -0.38 -6.17 -10.49
N ARG A 25 -0.32 -6.64 -11.74
CA ARG A 25 -1.31 -7.59 -12.27
C ARG A 25 -1.29 -8.97 -11.60
N GLN A 26 -0.20 -9.34 -10.95
CA GLN A 26 -0.10 -10.59 -10.20
C GLN A 26 -0.62 -10.47 -8.77
N ILE A 27 -0.93 -9.26 -8.29
CA ILE A 27 -1.55 -9.06 -6.99
C ILE A 27 -2.99 -9.59 -7.06
N PRO A 28 -3.42 -10.43 -6.10
CA PRO A 28 -4.81 -10.85 -6.01
C PRO A 28 -5.76 -9.66 -5.91
N THR A 29 -6.89 -9.75 -6.60
CA THR A 29 -7.92 -8.72 -6.56
C THR A 29 -8.43 -8.52 -5.13
N PHE A 30 -8.42 -7.27 -4.66
CA PHE A 30 -8.95 -6.92 -3.35
C PHE A 30 -10.48 -6.77 -3.42
N THR A 31 -11.19 -7.56 -2.62
CA THR A 31 -12.67 -7.59 -2.63
C THR A 31 -13.33 -6.86 -1.44
N GLY A 32 -12.57 -6.53 -0.38
CA GLY A 32 -13.08 -5.78 0.76
C GLY A 32 -12.92 -6.43 2.14
N THR A 33 -12.07 -7.44 2.30
CA THR A 33 -11.86 -8.04 3.65
C THR A 33 -10.70 -7.38 4.40
N THR A 34 -10.81 -7.22 5.73
CA THR A 34 -9.75 -6.58 6.53
C THR A 34 -8.42 -7.33 6.48
N LEU A 35 -8.46 -8.66 6.45
CA LEU A 35 -7.25 -9.49 6.41
C LEU A 35 -6.48 -9.27 5.10
N GLU A 36 -7.19 -9.17 3.98
CA GLU A 36 -6.60 -8.95 2.66
C GLU A 36 -6.13 -7.51 2.47
N LEU A 37 -6.79 -6.52 3.10
CA LEU A 37 -6.44 -5.11 2.99
C LEU A 37 -4.96 -4.85 3.31
N SER A 38 -4.49 -5.39 4.43
CA SER A 38 -3.10 -5.19 4.89
C SER A 38 -2.09 -5.79 3.91
N SER A 39 -2.37 -6.99 3.38
CA SER A 39 -1.54 -7.69 2.42
C SER A 39 -1.52 -6.99 1.06
N PHE A 40 -2.68 -6.54 0.59
CA PHE A 40 -2.86 -5.81 -0.66
C PHE A 40 -2.07 -4.50 -0.66
N ILE A 41 -2.27 -3.65 0.38
CA ILE A 41 -1.56 -2.38 0.53
C ILE A 41 -0.05 -2.62 0.56
N ARG A 42 0.42 -3.56 1.39
CA ARG A 42 1.86 -3.83 1.55
C ARG A 42 2.52 -4.27 0.23
N ARG A 43 1.84 -5.10 -0.57
CA ARG A 43 2.36 -5.55 -1.88
C ARG A 43 2.48 -4.39 -2.86
N ILE A 44 1.48 -3.52 -2.92
CA ILE A 44 1.51 -2.34 -3.78
C ILE A 44 2.63 -1.38 -3.34
N GLU A 45 2.72 -1.10 -2.04
CA GLU A 45 3.77 -0.22 -1.51
C GLU A 45 5.16 -0.75 -1.80
N LEU A 46 5.38 -2.07 -1.67
CA LEU A 46 6.66 -2.69 -2.00
C LEU A 46 7.01 -2.51 -3.48
N ILE A 47 6.05 -2.68 -4.40
CA ILE A 47 6.30 -2.47 -5.83
C ILE A 47 6.63 -1.00 -6.10
N LEU A 48 5.88 -0.06 -5.53
CA LEU A 48 6.13 1.38 -5.72
C LEU A 48 7.47 1.82 -5.12
N GLN A 49 7.93 1.18 -4.04
CA GLN A 49 9.27 1.41 -3.48
C GLN A 49 10.39 0.84 -4.34
N LEU A 50 10.17 -0.31 -5.00
CA LEU A 50 11.14 -0.90 -5.93
C LEU A 50 11.25 -0.12 -7.24
N TYR A 51 10.17 0.54 -7.66
CA TYR A 51 10.09 1.31 -8.89
C TYR A 51 9.68 2.77 -8.60
N PRO A 52 10.49 3.54 -7.87
CA PRO A 52 10.16 4.91 -7.51
C PRO A 52 10.12 5.79 -8.76
N THR A 53 9.07 6.58 -8.92
CA THR A 53 8.93 7.54 -10.02
C THR A 53 8.25 8.82 -9.54
N THR A 54 8.66 9.94 -10.12
CA THR A 54 8.05 11.27 -9.94
C THR A 54 7.28 11.74 -11.17
N ASP A 55 7.31 10.96 -12.26
CA ASP A 55 6.60 11.29 -13.49
C ASP A 55 5.09 11.04 -13.30
N ILE A 56 4.30 12.11 -13.44
CA ILE A 56 2.84 12.10 -13.25
C ILE A 56 2.15 11.10 -14.17
N ARG A 57 2.63 10.94 -15.41
CA ARG A 57 2.04 10.02 -16.39
C ARG A 57 2.29 8.57 -15.97
N GLN A 58 3.52 8.27 -15.53
CA GLN A 58 3.87 6.94 -15.03
C GLN A 58 3.09 6.59 -13.75
N LEU A 59 2.97 7.56 -12.83
CA LEU A 59 2.15 7.42 -11.62
C LEU A 59 0.68 7.15 -11.97
N HIS A 60 0.12 7.86 -12.94
CA HIS A 60 -1.26 7.64 -13.39
C HIS A 60 -1.45 6.24 -14.01
N VAL A 61 -0.47 5.76 -14.78
CA VAL A 61 -0.49 4.41 -15.35
C VAL A 61 -0.42 3.34 -14.27
N LEU A 62 0.48 3.49 -13.29
CA LEU A 62 0.57 2.59 -12.13
C LEU A 62 -0.71 2.61 -11.30
N PHE A 63 -1.25 3.80 -11.04
CA PHE A 63 -2.53 3.97 -10.34
C PHE A 63 -3.68 3.28 -11.05
N SER A 64 -3.78 3.44 -12.38
CA SER A 64 -4.80 2.77 -13.18
C SER A 64 -4.69 1.25 -13.07
N ALA A 65 -3.47 0.71 -13.10
CA ALA A 65 -3.24 -0.73 -12.93
C ALA A 65 -3.63 -1.22 -11.52
N ILE A 66 -3.35 -0.44 -10.48
CA ILE A 66 -3.76 -0.73 -9.11
C ILE A 66 -5.29 -0.75 -9.00
N LYS A 67 -5.97 0.25 -9.59
CA LYS A 67 -7.43 0.35 -9.58
C LYS A 67 -8.09 -0.86 -10.25
N MET A 68 -7.47 -1.44 -11.28
CA MET A 68 -7.96 -2.68 -11.90
C MET A 68 -7.86 -3.90 -10.99
N GLN A 69 -7.05 -3.87 -9.93
CA GLN A 69 -6.94 -4.93 -8.93
C GLN A 69 -7.90 -4.75 -7.75
N ILE A 70 -8.86 -3.84 -7.86
CA ILE A 70 -9.92 -3.64 -6.87
C ILE A 70 -11.24 -4.13 -7.48
N GLY A 71 -11.93 -5.00 -6.75
CA GLY A 71 -13.21 -5.56 -7.16
C GLY A 71 -14.18 -5.67 -5.99
N GLY A 72 -15.36 -6.22 -6.25
CA GLY A 72 -16.38 -6.46 -5.22
C GLY A 72 -16.77 -5.20 -4.45
N ASP A 73 -16.93 -5.32 -3.13
CA ASP A 73 -17.36 -4.21 -2.27
C ASP A 73 -16.33 -3.08 -2.20
N ALA A 74 -15.04 -3.41 -2.36
CA ALA A 74 -13.97 -2.42 -2.41
C ALA A 74 -14.03 -1.54 -3.67
N GLN A 75 -14.63 -2.02 -4.75
CA GLN A 75 -14.84 -1.23 -5.96
C GLN A 75 -15.78 -0.05 -5.71
N ARG A 76 -16.79 -0.23 -4.85
CA ARG A 76 -17.70 0.86 -4.44
C ARG A 76 -16.92 1.99 -3.76
N VAL A 77 -16.00 1.66 -2.85
CA VAL A 77 -15.14 2.64 -2.18
C VAL A 77 -14.24 3.37 -3.17
N SER A 78 -13.64 2.64 -4.12
CA SER A 78 -12.81 3.25 -5.16
C SER A 78 -13.59 4.18 -6.09
N GLN A 79 -14.88 3.93 -6.33
CA GLN A 79 -15.73 4.80 -7.15
C GLN A 79 -16.21 6.03 -6.37
N LEU A 80 -16.54 5.86 -5.08
CA LEU A 80 -17.06 6.94 -4.24
C LEU A 80 -15.99 7.94 -3.80
N SER A 81 -14.74 7.50 -3.62
CA SER A 81 -13.68 8.35 -3.06
C SER A 81 -13.17 9.45 -4.00
N ALA A 82 -13.55 9.43 -5.28
CA ALA A 82 -13.00 10.29 -6.34
C ALA A 82 -11.46 10.35 -6.36
N ALA A 83 -10.79 9.33 -5.80
CA ALA A 83 -9.35 9.31 -5.65
C ALA A 83 -8.66 9.25 -7.02
N ASN A 84 -7.66 10.11 -7.22
CA ASN A 84 -6.86 10.18 -8.44
C ASN A 84 -5.43 9.67 -8.24
N THR A 85 -5.05 9.42 -6.98
CA THR A 85 -3.72 8.94 -6.63
C THR A 85 -3.81 7.71 -5.73
N TRP A 86 -2.75 6.89 -5.74
CA TRP A 86 -2.66 5.73 -4.85
C TRP A 86 -2.79 6.10 -3.36
N PRO A 87 -2.11 7.14 -2.83
CA PRO A 87 -2.24 7.54 -1.43
C PRO A 87 -3.68 7.85 -1.02
N GLU A 88 -4.42 8.62 -1.83
CA GLU A 88 -5.83 8.94 -1.58
C GLU A 88 -6.69 7.67 -1.52
N LEU A 89 -6.50 6.77 -2.48
CA LEU A 89 -7.24 5.52 -2.54
C LEU A 89 -6.90 4.62 -1.35
N LYS A 90 -5.62 4.54 -0.97
CA LYS A 90 -5.17 3.79 0.21
C LYS A 90 -5.88 4.27 1.48
N GLU A 91 -5.93 5.59 1.71
CA GLU A 91 -6.61 6.15 2.89
C GLU A 91 -8.11 5.85 2.86
N ALA A 92 -8.77 5.94 1.71
CA ALA A 92 -10.17 5.58 1.57
C ALA A 92 -10.44 4.10 1.88
N LEU A 93 -9.60 3.19 1.38
CA LEU A 93 -9.71 1.76 1.68
C LEU A 93 -9.44 1.45 3.15
N ILE A 94 -8.48 2.15 3.77
CA ILE A 94 -8.21 2.04 5.20
C ILE A 94 -9.40 2.52 6.02
N ALA A 95 -10.00 3.66 5.66
CA ALA A 95 -11.13 4.21 6.37
C ALA A 95 -12.33 3.26 6.37
N GLU A 96 -12.62 2.59 5.25
CA GLU A 96 -13.75 1.68 5.14
C GLU A 96 -13.48 0.30 5.76
N PHE A 97 -12.33 -0.32 5.45
CA PHE A 97 -12.11 -1.75 5.69
C PHE A 97 -11.19 -2.08 6.87
N LYS A 98 -10.53 -1.09 7.48
CA LYS A 98 -9.68 -1.34 8.66
C LYS A 98 -10.56 -1.55 9.88
N THR A 99 -10.50 -2.74 10.47
CA THR A 99 -11.09 -2.97 11.80
C THR A 99 -10.39 -2.08 12.82
N GLN A 100 -11.12 -1.13 13.40
CA GLN A 100 -10.64 -0.35 14.53
C GLN A 100 -10.62 -1.26 15.76
N THR A 101 -9.49 -1.89 16.07
CA THR A 101 -9.33 -2.57 17.35
C THR A 101 -9.17 -1.49 18.44
N PRO A 102 -10.05 -1.43 19.44
CA PRO A 102 -9.94 -0.42 20.49
C PRO A 102 -8.60 -0.53 21.21
N PHE A 103 -8.00 0.61 21.55
CA PHE A 103 -6.70 0.66 22.24
C PHE A 103 -6.63 -0.21 23.50
N LYS A 104 -7.72 -0.23 24.29
CA LYS A 104 -7.86 -1.07 25.48
C LYS A 104 -7.73 -2.56 25.17
N GLU A 105 -8.25 -3.00 24.03
CA GLU A 105 -8.19 -4.39 23.60
C GLU A 105 -6.78 -4.77 23.12
N LEU A 106 -6.06 -3.85 22.47
CA LEU A 106 -4.65 -4.04 22.13
C LEU A 106 -3.78 -4.17 23.38
N LEU A 107 -3.98 -3.31 24.38
CA LEU A 107 -3.29 -3.41 25.67
C LEU A 107 -3.59 -4.75 26.36
N ARG A 108 -4.87 -5.15 26.40
CA ARG A 108 -5.26 -6.43 27.00
C ARG A 108 -4.57 -7.60 26.32
N ARG A 109 -4.50 -7.61 24.98
CA ARG A 109 -3.79 -8.65 24.23
C ARG A 109 -2.30 -8.66 24.54
N LEU A 110 -1.66 -7.50 24.61
CA LEU A 110 -0.24 -7.38 24.98
C LEU A 110 0.03 -7.94 26.38
N TYR A 111 -0.76 -7.55 27.39
CA TYR A 111 -0.61 -8.07 28.75
C TYR A 111 -0.88 -9.58 28.86
N ASN A 112 -1.76 -10.11 28.01
CA ASN A 112 -2.08 -11.54 27.98
C ASN A 112 -1.15 -12.36 27.09
N THR A 113 -0.21 -11.73 26.39
CA THR A 113 0.76 -12.46 25.55
C THR A 113 1.88 -12.97 26.45
N GLN A 114 1.87 -14.27 26.77
CA GLN A 114 2.94 -14.88 27.55
C GLN A 114 4.24 -14.87 26.76
N PHE A 115 5.24 -14.16 27.26
CA PHE A 115 6.57 -14.10 26.67
C PHE A 115 7.37 -15.35 27.09
N ASN A 116 7.53 -16.31 26.17
CA ASN A 116 8.30 -17.54 26.41
C ASN A 116 9.82 -17.37 26.15
N GLY A 117 10.33 -16.14 26.09
CA GLY A 117 11.76 -15.88 25.93
C GLY A 117 12.50 -15.94 27.26
N SER A 118 13.47 -16.85 27.39
CA SER A 118 14.40 -16.84 28.51
C SER A 118 15.28 -15.59 28.39
N VAL A 119 15.03 -14.58 29.22
CA VAL A 119 15.94 -13.45 29.38
C VAL A 119 17.22 -14.03 30.00
N LEU A 120 18.23 -14.28 29.17
CA LEU A 120 19.59 -14.52 29.67
C LEU A 120 19.98 -13.26 30.44
N LYS A 121 19.96 -13.36 31.78
CA LYS A 121 20.64 -12.40 32.64
C LYS A 121 22.12 -12.49 32.30
N VAL A 122 22.60 -11.49 31.56
CA VAL A 122 24.03 -11.20 31.42
C VAL A 122 24.55 -10.66 32.75
#